data_AF-A0A8T4GMW9-F1
#
_entry.id   AF-A0A8T4GMW9-F1
#
_cell.length_a   1.000
_cell.length_b   1.000
_cell.length_c   1.000
_cell.angle_alpha   90.00
_cell.angle_beta   90.00
_cell.angle_gamma   90.00
#
_symmetry.space_group_name_H-M   'P 1'
#
loop_
_entity.id
_entity.type
_entity.pdbx_description
1 polymer ?
#
loop_
_entity_poly.entity_id
_entity_poly.type
_entity_poly.pdbx_seq_one_letter_code
_entity_poly.pdbx_strand_id
1 'polypeptide(L)'
;MQEGDERTLLISAPQEQLLADVAENLTANRELNIGQMPFHIDDLTSLSPDVGEPGSSGTIETGTGLLVRIPPWRCDDYGIENPGEEAVYWQPEHTIEPLREQLEANLDQKHDLFSPEYLPDPSDTEGDLFEGYELLKTFAVPLQVTVDQELTFVLSKWQFNYTVRDDDHRRHLNLALDCGLGERNALGLGFCNLVEKRDPYGEPATEVHG
;
A
#
# COMPACT_ATOMS: atom_id res chain seq x y z
N MET A 1 16.50 11.04 -14.35
CA MET A 1 15.52 11.96 -14.96
C MET A 1 16.29 13.04 -15.67
N GLN A 2 15.76 13.56 -16.77
CA GLN A 2 16.35 14.60 -17.61
C GLN A 2 15.31 15.68 -17.89
N GLU A 3 15.75 16.87 -18.29
CA GLU A 3 14.85 17.96 -18.67
C GLU A 3 13.94 17.54 -19.83
N GLY A 4 12.64 17.87 -19.74
CA GLY A 4 11.62 17.45 -20.70
C GLY A 4 11.00 16.08 -20.42
N ASP A 5 11.41 15.39 -19.35
CA ASP A 5 10.77 14.14 -18.90
C ASP A 5 9.35 14.40 -18.36
N GLU A 6 8.34 13.80 -18.99
CA GLU A 6 6.99 13.71 -18.43
C GLU A 6 6.91 12.59 -17.38
N ARG A 7 6.22 12.84 -16.26
CA ARG A 7 6.01 11.86 -15.19
C ARG A 7 4.63 12.00 -14.58
N THR A 8 4.14 10.89 -14.06
CA THR A 8 2.91 10.83 -13.28
C THR A 8 3.24 10.64 -11.80
N LEU A 9 2.60 11.43 -10.95
CA LEU A 9 2.61 11.26 -9.50
C LEU A 9 1.20 10.85 -9.06
N LEU A 10 1.08 9.69 -8.43
CA LEU A 10 -0.17 9.22 -7.83
C LEU A 10 -0.16 9.52 -6.33
N ILE A 11 -1.28 10.02 -5.83
CA ILE A 11 -1.50 10.32 -4.41
C ILE A 11 -2.85 9.72 -4.04
N SER A 12 -2.88 8.89 -3.00
CA SER A 12 -4.10 8.35 -2.41
C SER A 12 -4.17 8.72 -0.93
N ALA A 13 -5.40 8.84 -0.43
CA ALA A 13 -5.67 8.99 0.98
C ALA A 13 -7.12 8.55 1.27
N PRO A 14 -7.40 7.99 2.46
CA PRO A 14 -8.76 7.63 2.86
C PRO A 14 -9.64 8.87 3.12
N GLN A 15 -9.04 10.05 3.26
CA GLN A 15 -9.74 11.31 3.53
C GLN A 15 -9.83 12.13 2.24
N GLU A 16 -11.01 12.17 1.64
CA GLU A 16 -11.26 12.91 0.40
C GLU A 16 -10.89 14.40 0.51
N GLN A 17 -11.12 15.02 1.67
CA GLN A 17 -10.77 16.43 1.88
C GLN A 17 -9.27 16.69 1.76
N LEU A 18 -8.42 15.76 2.20
CA LEU A 18 -6.97 15.90 2.06
C LEU A 18 -6.56 15.91 0.57
N LEU A 19 -7.17 15.04 -0.24
CA LEU A 19 -6.93 15.01 -1.68
C LEU A 19 -7.46 16.28 -2.36
N ALA A 20 -8.62 16.78 -1.93
CA ALA A 20 -9.19 18.03 -2.43
C ALA A 20 -8.27 19.23 -2.13
N ASP A 21 -7.75 19.34 -0.91
CA ASP A 21 -6.84 20.41 -0.50
C ASP A 21 -5.52 20.36 -1.29
N VAL A 22 -4.97 19.17 -1.51
CA VAL A 22 -3.79 18.97 -2.36
C VAL A 22 -4.08 19.38 -3.81
N ALA A 23 -5.20 18.94 -4.38
CA ALA A 23 -5.58 19.28 -5.75
C ALA A 23 -5.82 20.79 -5.93
N GLU A 24 -6.46 21.45 -4.97
CA GLU A 24 -6.65 22.90 -4.97
C GLU A 24 -5.30 23.63 -4.96
N ASN A 25 -4.38 23.23 -4.09
CA ASN A 25 -3.05 23.82 -3.98
C ASN A 25 -2.26 23.67 -5.29
N LEU A 26 -2.22 22.47 -5.86
CA LEU A 26 -1.52 22.17 -7.12
C LEU A 26 -2.17 22.84 -8.33
N THR A 27 -3.48 23.11 -8.29
CA THR A 27 -4.18 23.87 -9.33
C THR A 27 -3.85 25.36 -9.24
N ALA A 28 -3.78 25.92 -8.03
CA ALA A 28 -3.43 27.32 -7.81
C ALA A 28 -1.96 27.61 -8.09
N ASN A 29 -1.07 26.67 -7.77
CA ASN A 29 0.36 26.74 -8.05
C ASN A 29 0.84 25.44 -8.71
N ARG A 30 0.93 25.45 -10.04
CA ARG A 30 1.31 24.29 -10.87
C ARG A 30 2.82 24.04 -10.91
N GLU A 31 3.52 24.27 -9.82
CA GLU A 31 4.94 23.95 -9.66
C GLU A 31 5.12 22.99 -8.49
N LEU A 32 5.77 21.86 -8.75
CA LEU A 32 6.14 20.86 -7.76
C LEU A 32 7.63 20.58 -7.84
N ASN A 33 8.34 20.69 -6.73
CA ASN A 33 9.79 20.51 -6.70
C ASN A 33 10.16 19.19 -6.02
N ILE A 34 10.84 18.30 -6.74
CA ILE A 34 11.43 17.07 -6.18
C ILE A 34 12.92 17.32 -5.94
N GLY A 35 13.27 17.57 -4.69
CA GLY A 35 14.62 18.02 -4.32
C GLY A 35 14.91 19.40 -4.93
N GLN A 36 15.87 19.46 -5.86
CA GLN A 36 16.21 20.68 -6.59
C GLN A 36 15.65 20.68 -8.03
N MET A 37 14.86 19.68 -8.41
CA MET A 37 14.30 19.53 -9.76
C MET A 37 12.87 20.08 -9.78
N PRO A 38 12.60 21.16 -10.54
CA PRO A 38 11.25 21.67 -10.70
C PRO A 38 10.45 20.90 -11.75
N PHE A 39 9.18 20.67 -11.45
CA PHE A 39 8.18 20.08 -12.35
C PHE A 39 7.01 21.04 -12.51
N HIS A 40 6.52 21.16 -13.74
CA HIS A 40 5.24 21.79 -14.01
C HIS A 40 4.13 20.75 -14.02
N ILE A 41 2.95 21.10 -13.51
CA ILE A 41 1.79 20.21 -13.51
C ILE A 41 0.93 20.53 -14.73
N ASP A 42 0.97 19.63 -15.70
CA ASP A 42 0.20 19.76 -16.94
C ASP A 42 -1.27 19.40 -16.74
N ASP A 43 -1.55 18.32 -16.00
CA ASP A 43 -2.89 17.81 -15.75
C ASP A 43 -3.06 17.24 -14.33
N LEU A 44 -4.31 17.24 -13.85
CA LEU A 44 -4.73 16.62 -12.60
C LEU A 44 -6.01 15.82 -12.85
N THR A 45 -5.93 14.51 -12.69
CA THR A 45 -7.06 13.59 -12.87
C THR A 45 -7.38 12.89 -11.55
N SER A 46 -8.68 12.81 -11.21
CA SER A 46 -9.15 12.04 -10.06
C SER A 46 -9.41 10.59 -10.47
N LEU A 47 -9.01 9.66 -9.59
CA LEU A 47 -9.23 8.23 -9.74
C LEU A 47 -10.00 7.73 -8.52
N SER A 48 -10.91 6.77 -8.73
CA SER A 48 -11.67 6.12 -7.67
C SER A 48 -11.64 4.60 -7.90
N PRO A 49 -10.47 3.96 -7.74
CA PRO A 49 -10.36 2.52 -7.91
C PRO A 49 -11.22 1.81 -6.86
N ASP A 50 -11.84 0.71 -7.27
CA ASP A 50 -12.65 -0.14 -6.39
C ASP A 50 -12.43 -1.59 -6.76
N VAL A 51 -12.21 -2.44 -5.76
CA VAL A 51 -11.90 -3.87 -5.96
C VAL A 51 -13.05 -4.71 -6.50
N GLY A 52 -14.27 -4.16 -6.54
CA GLY A 52 -15.48 -4.79 -7.04
C GLY A 52 -16.43 -5.24 -5.93
N GLU A 53 -17.66 -5.60 -6.32
CA GLU A 53 -18.67 -6.18 -5.43
C GLU A 53 -18.33 -7.63 -5.05
N PRO A 54 -18.98 -8.22 -4.02
CA PRO A 54 -18.74 -9.61 -3.63
C PRO A 54 -18.79 -10.60 -4.81
N GLY A 55 -17.78 -11.46 -4.91
CA GLY A 55 -17.54 -12.37 -6.03
C GLY A 55 -16.57 -11.82 -7.09
N SER A 56 -16.29 -10.51 -7.11
CA SER A 56 -15.28 -9.92 -7.99
C SER A 56 -13.88 -10.41 -7.60
N SER A 57 -12.98 -10.50 -8.57
CA SER A 57 -11.60 -10.95 -8.35
C SER A 57 -10.61 -10.06 -9.07
N GLY A 58 -9.35 -10.09 -8.65
CA GLY A 58 -8.33 -9.27 -9.27
C GLY A 58 -6.95 -9.39 -8.64
N THR A 59 -6.08 -8.46 -9.05
CA THR A 59 -4.71 -8.37 -8.55
C THR A 59 -4.40 -6.94 -8.14
N ILE A 60 -3.93 -6.79 -6.90
CA ILE A 60 -3.36 -5.55 -6.37
C ILE A 60 -1.84 -5.66 -6.44
N GLU A 61 -1.19 -4.70 -7.08
CA GLU A 61 0.27 -4.60 -7.11
C GLU A 61 0.74 -3.41 -6.25
N THR A 62 1.79 -3.61 -5.45
CA THR A 62 2.47 -2.48 -4.82
C THR A 62 3.08 -1.56 -5.89
N GLY A 63 2.72 -0.28 -5.95
CA GLY A 63 3.37 0.70 -6.81
C GLY A 63 4.75 1.11 -6.27
N THR A 64 4.86 1.23 -4.95
CA THR A 64 6.09 1.58 -4.22
C THR A 64 6.60 0.42 -3.36
N GLY A 65 7.75 0.57 -2.70
CA GLY A 65 8.30 -0.50 -1.85
C GLY A 65 7.48 -0.68 -0.57
N LEU A 66 7.08 -1.92 -0.30
CA LEU A 66 6.41 -2.33 0.93
C LEU A 66 7.44 -2.52 2.05
N LEU A 67 7.23 -1.85 3.17
CA LEU A 67 8.00 -2.01 4.40
C LEU A 67 7.21 -2.85 5.40
N VAL A 68 7.77 -4.01 5.76
CA VAL A 68 7.27 -4.85 6.85
C VAL A 68 8.40 -5.12 7.82
N ARG A 69 8.20 -4.74 9.09
CA ARG A 69 9.12 -5.02 10.18
C ARG A 69 8.51 -6.08 11.08
N ILE A 70 9.29 -7.11 11.38
CA ILE A 70 8.95 -8.18 12.31
C ILE A 70 9.53 -7.77 13.67
N PRO A 71 8.68 -7.51 14.67
CA PRO A 71 9.17 -7.10 15.98
C PRO A 71 9.99 -8.23 16.62
N PRO A 72 10.99 -7.91 17.47
CA PRO A 72 11.90 -8.90 18.04
C PRO A 72 11.17 -10.07 18.73
N TRP A 73 10.12 -9.77 19.49
CA TRP A 73 9.37 -10.77 20.25
C TRP A 73 8.54 -11.74 19.39
N ARG A 74 8.37 -11.49 18.09
CA ARG A 74 7.73 -12.43 17.16
C ARG A 74 8.73 -13.20 16.31
N CYS A 75 10.02 -12.88 16.36
CA CYS A 75 11.01 -13.57 15.52
C CYS A 75 11.08 -15.07 15.84
N ASP A 76 10.97 -15.44 17.13
CA ASP A 76 10.97 -16.83 17.58
C ASP A 76 9.77 -17.62 17.03
N ASP A 77 8.61 -17.00 16.88
CA ASP A 77 7.39 -17.64 16.35
C ASP A 77 7.60 -18.14 14.91
N TYR A 78 8.47 -17.47 14.15
CA TYR A 78 8.77 -17.77 12.75
C TYR A 78 10.14 -18.44 12.53
N GLY A 79 10.87 -18.75 13.61
CA GLY A 79 12.22 -19.32 13.53
C GLY A 79 13.25 -18.37 12.92
N ILE A 80 13.06 -17.06 13.07
CA ILE A 80 13.97 -16.01 12.56
C ILE A 80 14.99 -15.70 13.65
N GLU A 81 16.29 -15.79 13.31
CA GLU A 81 17.35 -15.37 14.22
C GLU A 81 17.36 -13.84 14.36
N ASN A 82 17.10 -13.32 15.57
CA ASN A 82 17.28 -11.91 15.88
C ASN A 82 18.33 -11.72 16.98
N PRO A 83 19.53 -11.22 16.64
CA PRO A 83 20.61 -11.03 17.63
C PRO A 83 20.44 -9.79 18.51
N GLY A 84 19.39 -8.98 18.34
CA GLY A 84 19.24 -7.70 19.04
C GLY A 84 17.80 -7.31 19.41
N GLU A 85 17.64 -6.08 19.88
CA GLU A 85 16.34 -5.51 20.30
C GLU A 85 15.61 -4.77 19.17
N GLU A 86 16.21 -4.69 17.98
CA GLU A 86 15.65 -4.00 16.83
C GLU A 86 14.76 -4.92 16.00
N ALA A 87 13.75 -4.34 15.36
CA ALA A 87 12.87 -5.09 14.47
C ALA A 87 13.63 -5.55 13.21
N VAL A 88 13.34 -6.77 12.77
CA VAL A 88 13.94 -7.37 11.57
C VAL A 88 13.08 -7.05 10.37
N TYR A 89 13.67 -6.61 9.26
CA TYR A 89 12.91 -6.43 8.03
C TYR A 89 12.50 -7.77 7.43
N TRP A 90 11.29 -7.85 6.89
CA TRP A 90 10.88 -9.03 6.13
C TRP A 90 11.81 -9.26 4.94
N GLN A 91 12.20 -10.51 4.72
CA GLN A 91 13.02 -10.97 3.60
C GLN A 91 12.48 -12.31 3.08
N PRO A 92 12.81 -12.73 1.84
CA PRO A 92 12.23 -13.93 1.24
C PRO A 92 12.49 -15.22 2.05
N GLU A 93 13.59 -15.26 2.80
CA GLU A 93 13.95 -16.37 3.68
C GLU A 93 13.04 -16.50 4.92
N HIS A 94 12.31 -15.45 5.28
CA HIS A 94 11.41 -15.44 6.45
C HIS A 94 10.03 -16.06 6.18
N THR A 95 9.81 -16.68 5.02
CA THR A 95 8.51 -17.22 4.57
C THR A 95 7.42 -16.15 4.45
N ILE A 96 6.22 -16.54 4.00
CA ILE A 96 5.11 -15.59 3.78
C ILE A 96 4.32 -15.29 5.06
N GLU A 97 4.32 -16.19 6.03
CA GLU A 97 3.51 -16.10 7.25
C GLU A 97 3.71 -14.78 8.03
N PRO A 98 4.95 -14.35 8.36
CA PRO A 98 5.14 -13.06 9.04
C PRO A 98 4.72 -11.86 8.19
N LEU A 99 4.77 -11.95 6.86
CA LEU A 99 4.27 -10.87 6.00
C LEU A 99 2.76 -10.75 6.14
N ARG A 100 2.04 -11.87 5.98
CA ARG A 100 0.57 -11.90 6.02
C ARG A 100 0.04 -11.33 7.33
N GLU A 101 0.55 -11.81 8.46
CA GLU A 101 0.08 -11.35 9.77
C GLU A 101 0.39 -9.88 10.03
N GLN A 102 1.55 -9.39 9.58
CA GLN A 102 1.89 -7.98 9.74
C GLN A 102 1.08 -7.07 8.82
N LEU A 103 0.65 -7.55 7.65
CA LEU A 103 -0.25 -6.81 6.77
C LEU A 103 -1.67 -6.72 7.33
N GLU A 104 -2.16 -7.80 7.92
CA GLU A 104 -3.45 -7.84 8.62
C GLU A 104 -3.45 -6.87 9.81
N ALA A 105 -2.51 -7.03 10.74
CA ALA A 105 -2.38 -6.16 11.91
C ALA A 105 -2.14 -4.68 11.54
N ASN A 106 -1.56 -4.42 10.37
CA ASN A 106 -1.39 -3.06 9.85
C ASN A 106 -2.71 -2.47 9.33
N LEU A 107 -3.55 -3.27 8.67
CA LEU A 107 -4.85 -2.84 8.21
C LEU A 107 -5.84 -2.70 9.38
N ASP A 108 -5.76 -3.52 10.42
CA ASP A 108 -6.54 -3.32 11.66
C ASP A 108 -6.27 -1.92 12.24
N GLN A 109 -5.01 -1.55 12.40
CA GLN A 109 -4.62 -0.22 12.88
C GLN A 109 -5.11 0.92 11.99
N LYS A 110 -5.18 0.70 10.66
CA LYS A 110 -5.72 1.70 9.72
C LYS A 110 -7.23 1.76 9.80
N HIS A 111 -7.90 0.62 9.98
CA HIS A 111 -9.33 0.53 10.17
C HIS A 111 -9.75 1.30 11.42
N ASP A 112 -9.04 1.15 12.54
CA ASP A 112 -9.28 1.92 13.77
C ASP A 112 -9.24 3.44 13.57
N LEU A 113 -8.43 3.91 12.62
CA LEU A 113 -8.26 5.34 12.35
C LEU A 113 -9.29 5.90 11.36
N PHE A 114 -9.76 5.09 10.42
CA PHE A 114 -10.50 5.57 9.25
C PHE A 114 -11.88 4.93 9.06
N SER A 115 -12.18 3.84 9.75
CA SER A 115 -13.46 3.15 9.72
C SER A 115 -14.27 3.40 10.99
N PRO A 116 -15.62 3.36 10.92
CA PRO A 116 -16.46 3.35 12.12
C PRO A 116 -16.17 2.15 13.04
N GLU A 117 -16.10 2.40 14.35
CA GLU A 117 -15.78 1.40 15.40
C GLU A 117 -16.73 0.19 15.44
N TYR A 118 -17.95 0.30 14.89
CA TYR A 118 -18.93 -0.80 14.90
C TYR A 118 -18.73 -1.79 13.75
N LEU A 119 -17.87 -1.48 12.79
CA LEU A 119 -17.56 -2.35 11.66
C LEU A 119 -16.38 -3.28 12.03
N PRO A 120 -16.41 -4.56 11.63
CA PRO A 120 -15.31 -5.47 11.92
C PRO A 120 -14.04 -5.05 11.19
N ASP A 121 -12.92 -5.14 11.90
CA ASP A 121 -11.58 -5.01 11.33
C ASP A 121 -11.20 -6.30 10.56
N PRO A 122 -10.11 -6.30 9.78
CA PRO A 122 -9.64 -7.50 9.09
C PRO A 122 -9.54 -8.74 9.99
N SER A 123 -8.93 -8.62 11.16
CA SER A 123 -8.70 -9.73 12.09
C SER A 123 -9.98 -10.30 12.73
N ASP A 124 -11.05 -9.50 12.82
CA ASP A 124 -12.38 -9.90 13.29
C ASP A 124 -13.19 -10.68 12.24
N THR A 125 -12.72 -10.76 11.00
CA THR A 125 -13.39 -11.49 9.91
C THR A 125 -12.72 -12.82 9.60
N GLU A 126 -13.51 -13.80 9.12
CA GLU A 126 -12.95 -15.10 8.74
C GLU A 126 -12.26 -15.04 7.37
N GLY A 127 -11.03 -15.56 7.33
CA GLY A 127 -10.28 -15.83 6.10
C GLY A 127 -9.21 -14.79 5.76
N ASP A 128 -8.21 -15.21 4.98
CA ASP A 128 -7.04 -14.39 4.64
C ASP A 128 -7.40 -13.17 3.77
N LEU A 129 -6.74 -12.03 3.98
CA LEU A 129 -6.88 -10.82 3.14
C LEU A 129 -6.62 -11.07 1.64
N PHE A 130 -5.68 -11.96 1.33
CA PHE A 130 -5.32 -12.28 -0.05
C PHE A 130 -5.22 -13.80 -0.22
N GLU A 131 -5.62 -14.28 -1.39
CA GLU A 131 -5.58 -15.69 -1.76
C GLU A 131 -4.21 -16.09 -2.35
N GLY A 132 -3.42 -15.11 -2.81
CA GLY A 132 -2.11 -15.34 -3.40
C GLY A 132 -1.15 -14.18 -3.18
N TYR A 133 0.12 -14.52 -2.99
CA TYR A 133 1.21 -13.58 -2.74
C TYR A 133 2.37 -13.89 -3.68
N GLU A 134 2.67 -12.97 -4.59
CA GLU A 134 3.80 -13.10 -5.52
C GLU A 134 4.82 -11.98 -5.27
N LEU A 135 6.02 -12.37 -4.83
CA LEU A 135 7.13 -11.46 -4.63
C LEU A 135 7.74 -11.10 -6.00
N LEU A 136 7.67 -9.81 -6.36
CA LEU A 136 8.29 -9.30 -7.58
C LEU A 136 9.79 -9.04 -7.41
N LYS A 137 10.18 -8.38 -6.30
CA LYS A 137 11.59 -8.10 -5.96
C LYS A 137 11.76 -7.61 -4.53
N THR A 138 12.98 -7.68 -4.01
CA THR A 138 13.43 -6.96 -2.81
C THR A 138 14.53 -5.97 -3.16
N PHE A 139 14.64 -4.90 -2.38
CA PHE A 139 15.65 -3.86 -2.57
C PHE A 139 15.81 -3.03 -1.29
N ALA A 140 16.95 -2.36 -1.13
CA ALA A 140 17.21 -1.47 -0.01
C ALA A 140 17.25 -0.02 -0.49
N VAL A 141 16.64 0.89 0.26
CA VAL A 141 16.61 2.32 -0.06
C VAL A 141 17.03 3.14 1.17
N PRO A 142 18.00 4.06 1.03
CA PRO A 142 18.24 5.08 2.04
C PRO A 142 17.12 6.11 2.02
N LEU A 143 16.45 6.32 3.15
CA LEU A 143 15.43 7.35 3.32
C LEU A 143 15.80 8.29 4.46
N GLN A 144 15.70 9.58 4.17
CA GLN A 144 15.82 10.63 5.17
C GLN A 144 14.55 10.65 6.03
N VAL A 145 14.65 10.24 7.30
CA VAL A 145 13.50 10.19 8.22
C VAL A 145 13.37 11.45 9.07
N THR A 146 14.48 12.13 9.34
CA THR A 146 14.53 13.45 10.00
C THR A 146 15.64 14.29 9.37
N VAL A 147 15.81 15.57 9.74
CA VAL A 147 16.85 16.44 9.15
C VAL A 147 18.26 15.85 9.26
N ASP A 148 18.55 15.13 10.36
CA ASP A 148 19.91 14.64 10.66
C ASP A 148 20.04 13.11 10.59
N GLN A 149 18.99 12.39 10.17
CA GLN A 149 18.96 10.93 10.17
C GLN A 149 18.49 10.34 8.85
N GLU A 150 19.39 9.58 8.23
CA GLU A 150 19.12 8.69 7.10
C GLU A 150 19.10 7.24 7.61
N LEU A 151 18.06 6.49 7.27
CA LEU A 151 17.94 5.06 7.57
C LEU A 151 17.83 4.28 6.27
N THR A 152 18.50 3.13 6.20
CA THR A 152 18.31 2.20 5.09
C THR A 152 17.19 1.22 5.43
N PHE A 153 16.13 1.25 4.62
CA PHE A 153 15.01 0.32 4.73
C PHE A 153 15.13 -0.79 3.70
N VAL A 154 14.91 -2.03 4.12
CA VAL A 154 14.75 -3.18 3.22
C VAL A 154 13.28 -3.29 2.87
N LEU A 155 13.00 -3.21 1.58
CA LEU A 155 11.66 -3.15 1.01
C LEU A 155 11.42 -4.33 0.06
N SER A 156 10.15 -4.61 -0.18
CA SER A 156 9.70 -5.64 -1.12
C SER A 156 8.61 -5.10 -2.04
N LYS A 157 8.52 -5.62 -3.28
CA LYS A 157 7.41 -5.37 -4.20
C LYS A 157 6.62 -6.66 -4.38
N TRP A 158 5.30 -6.55 -4.40
CA TRP A 158 4.38 -7.68 -4.43
C TRP A 158 3.22 -7.49 -5.40
N GLN A 159 2.71 -8.62 -5.87
CA GLN A 159 1.35 -8.78 -6.38
C GLN A 159 0.54 -9.62 -5.40
N PHE A 160 -0.69 -9.21 -5.15
CA PHE A 160 -1.64 -9.87 -4.27
C PHE A 160 -2.91 -10.20 -5.04
N ASN A 161 -3.25 -11.49 -5.08
CA ASN A 161 -4.49 -11.94 -5.70
C ASN A 161 -5.60 -11.96 -4.68
N TYR A 162 -6.79 -11.51 -5.08
CA TYR A 162 -7.95 -11.44 -4.21
C TYR A 162 -9.22 -11.91 -4.92
N THR A 163 -10.14 -12.41 -4.10
CA THR A 163 -11.56 -12.55 -4.44
C THR A 163 -12.36 -11.86 -3.33
N VAL A 164 -13.21 -10.90 -3.68
CA VAL A 164 -14.04 -10.17 -2.72
C VAL A 164 -15.05 -11.13 -2.13
N ARG A 165 -15.01 -11.32 -0.81
CA ARG A 165 -15.86 -12.30 -0.11
C ARG A 165 -17.22 -11.72 0.20
N ASP A 166 -17.19 -10.52 0.78
CA ASP A 166 -18.33 -9.77 1.29
C ASP A 166 -17.96 -8.27 1.33
N ASP A 167 -18.90 -7.46 1.83
CA ASP A 167 -18.71 -6.01 1.92
C ASP A 167 -17.66 -5.58 2.95
N ASP A 168 -17.38 -6.42 3.96
CA ASP A 168 -16.34 -6.16 4.95
C ASP A 168 -14.96 -6.36 4.31
N HIS A 169 -14.75 -7.49 3.64
CA HIS A 169 -13.52 -7.74 2.89
C HIS A 169 -13.30 -6.70 1.78
N ARG A 170 -14.36 -6.31 1.05
CA ARG A 170 -14.29 -5.21 0.06
C ARG A 170 -13.77 -3.92 0.69
N ARG A 171 -14.31 -3.54 1.86
CA ARG A 171 -13.91 -2.34 2.58
C ARG A 171 -12.44 -2.41 2.99
N HIS A 172 -11.97 -3.55 3.51
CA HIS A 172 -10.57 -3.72 3.91
C HIS A 172 -9.61 -3.60 2.72
N LEU A 173 -9.96 -4.20 1.58
CA LEU A 173 -9.14 -4.11 0.36
C LEU A 173 -9.13 -2.69 -0.24
N ASN A 174 -10.27 -1.99 -0.25
CA ASN A 174 -10.31 -0.60 -0.69
C ASN A 174 -9.53 0.32 0.28
N LEU A 175 -9.57 0.06 1.59
CA LEU A 175 -8.74 0.77 2.57
C LEU A 175 -7.24 0.58 2.28
N ALA A 176 -6.83 -0.60 1.82
CA ALA A 176 -5.46 -0.86 1.38
C ALA A 176 -5.08 -0.07 0.12
N LEU A 177 -6.01 0.13 -0.83
CA LEU A 177 -5.79 1.01 -1.99
C LEU A 177 -5.65 2.48 -1.58
N ASP A 178 -6.45 2.94 -0.61
CA ASP A 178 -6.44 4.33 -0.16
C ASP A 178 -5.21 4.67 0.72
N CYS A 179 -4.90 3.81 1.68
CA CYS A 179 -3.83 4.04 2.66
C CYS A 179 -2.48 3.46 2.25
N GLY A 180 -2.44 2.56 1.27
CA GLY A 180 -1.32 1.64 1.05
C GLY A 180 -1.27 0.53 2.10
N LEU A 181 -0.33 -0.41 1.92
CA LEU A 181 -0.04 -1.53 2.82
C LEU A 181 1.24 -1.31 3.61
N GLY A 182 1.39 -2.01 4.74
CA GLY A 182 2.59 -1.96 5.57
C GLY A 182 2.83 -0.58 6.21
N GLU A 183 4.10 -0.29 6.48
CA GLU A 183 4.48 0.84 7.33
C GLU A 183 4.99 2.06 6.56
N ARG A 184 4.91 3.23 7.22
CA ARG A 184 5.45 4.52 6.72
C ARG A 184 4.83 4.98 5.40
N ASN A 185 3.53 4.76 5.20
CA ASN A 185 2.83 5.18 3.97
C ASN A 185 2.92 6.70 3.69
N ALA A 186 2.94 7.52 4.73
CA ALA A 186 3.15 8.97 4.60
C ALA A 186 4.52 9.38 4.02
N LEU A 187 5.50 8.47 3.98
CA LEU A 187 6.79 8.68 3.31
C LEU A 187 6.80 8.15 1.86
N GLY A 188 5.64 7.76 1.32
CA GLY A 188 5.50 7.22 -0.03
C GLY A 188 5.85 5.74 -0.15
N LEU A 189 5.75 4.96 0.94
CA LEU A 189 5.95 3.51 0.94
C LEU A 189 4.62 2.75 0.91
N GLY A 190 4.64 1.53 0.38
CA GLY A 190 3.49 0.61 0.40
C GLY A 190 2.25 1.04 -0.40
N PHE A 191 2.31 2.10 -1.20
CA PHE A 191 1.25 2.47 -2.15
C PHE A 191 0.89 1.29 -3.07
N CYS A 192 -0.40 1.10 -3.35
CA CYS A 192 -0.96 -0.04 -4.08
C CYS A 192 -1.79 0.42 -5.27
N ASN A 193 -1.77 -0.36 -6.35
CA ASN A 193 -2.56 -0.18 -7.56
C ASN A 193 -3.41 -1.41 -7.83
N LEU A 194 -4.61 -1.21 -8.38
CA LEU A 194 -5.40 -2.29 -8.95
C LEU A 194 -4.96 -2.51 -10.40
N VAL A 195 -4.32 -3.65 -10.70
CA VAL A 195 -3.74 -3.93 -12.03
C VAL A 195 -4.55 -4.93 -12.85
N GLU A 196 -5.44 -5.67 -12.21
CA GLU A 196 -6.45 -6.50 -12.87
C GLU A 196 -7.72 -6.51 -12.02
N LYS A 197 -8.89 -6.44 -12.67
CA LYS A 197 -10.19 -6.65 -12.03
C LYS A 197 -11.15 -7.38 -12.98
N ARG A 198 -11.83 -8.38 -12.43
CA ARG A 198 -12.90 -9.13 -13.08
C ARG A 198 -14.15 -9.05 -12.22
N ASP A 199 -15.29 -8.92 -12.86
CA ASP A 199 -16.59 -8.95 -12.19
C ASP A 199 -16.91 -10.36 -11.64
N PRO A 200 -18.02 -10.54 -10.90
CA PRO A 200 -18.41 -11.85 -10.37
C PRO A 200 -18.68 -12.93 -11.42
N TYR A 201 -18.83 -12.55 -12.70
CA TYR A 201 -19.04 -13.46 -13.83
C TYR A 201 -17.74 -13.77 -14.59
N GLY A 202 -16.62 -13.19 -14.17
CA GLY A 202 -15.30 -13.38 -14.77
C GLY A 202 -15.04 -12.49 -15.99
N GLU A 203 -15.91 -11.50 -16.25
CA GLU A 203 -15.69 -10.52 -17.32
C GLU A 203 -14.70 -9.44 -16.86
N PRO A 204 -13.75 -9.02 -17.72
CA PRO A 204 -12.82 -7.94 -17.36
C PRO A 204 -13.60 -6.64 -17.14
N ALA A 205 -13.40 -6.03 -15.98
CA ALA A 205 -14.04 -4.76 -15.66
C ALA A 205 -13.43 -3.63 -16.51
N THR A 206 -14.27 -2.70 -16.96
CA THR A 206 -13.91 -1.71 -18.00
C THR A 206 -12.92 -0.63 -17.54
N GLU A 207 -12.54 -0.59 -16.27
CA GLU A 207 -11.66 0.43 -15.70
C GLU A 207 -10.60 -0.21 -14.81
N VAL A 208 -9.40 -0.35 -15.36
CA VAL A 208 -8.18 -0.68 -14.61
C VAL A 208 -7.19 0.44 -14.92
N HIS A 209 -7.11 1.43 -14.03
CA HIS A 209 -6.12 2.50 -14.14
C HIS A 209 -4.90 2.09 -13.32
N GLY A 210 -3.86 1.64 -14.02
CA GLY A 210 -2.52 1.38 -13.47
C GLY A 210 -1.47 2.25 -14.13
#